data_AF-A0A7T0BVK6-F1
#
_entry.id   AF-A0A7T0BVK6-F1
#
_cell.length_a   1.000
_cell.length_b   1.000
_cell.length_c   1.000
_cell.angle_alpha   90.00
_cell.angle_beta   90.00
_cell.angle_gamma   90.00
#
_symmetry.space_group_name_H-M   'P 1'
#
loop_
_entity.id
_entity.type
_entity.pdbx_description
1 polymer ?
#
loop_
_entity_poly.entity_id
_entity_poly.type
_entity_poly.pdbx_seq_one_letter_code
_entity_poly.pdbx_strand_id
1 'polypeptide(L)'
;MAELEGKDPDRYQEMVVATKKVDLPKALDLYKKIDAMTEWEVYLLRHEKWKKKWEEDPDFRDRELEARSDKFDALKVARQKEYARKRVDLKVLQVRDSTGREESWKKKTPWEQSVLLKEACLYYRDLEQRHSVDRRRIDLPARQESFLMEQRATGITPSEECDKWIALSQSPNQVALSLSNLRRSMNYYFFRRMSDELGLPGEAQHDLENRLSKMTHDFESY
;
A
#
# COMPACT_ATOMS: atom_id res chain seq x y z
N MET A 1 26.99 30.63 17.75
CA MET A 1 26.57 31.89 17.07
C MET A 1 25.54 31.58 16.00
N ALA A 2 25.85 30.79 14.96
CA ALA A 2 24.88 30.38 13.92
C ALA A 2 23.65 29.61 14.47
N GLU A 3 23.83 28.85 15.55
CA GLU A 3 22.74 28.08 16.16
C GLU A 3 21.69 28.93 16.89
N LEU A 4 22.10 30.04 17.51
CA LEU A 4 21.19 30.98 18.20
C LEU A 4 20.41 31.85 17.21
N GLU A 5 21.10 32.31 16.17
CA GLU A 5 20.49 33.02 15.04
C GLU A 5 19.43 32.14 14.33
N GLY A 6 19.69 30.83 14.23
CA GLY A 6 18.75 29.86 13.70
C GLY A 6 17.50 29.66 14.56
N LYS A 7 17.58 29.83 15.89
CA LYS A 7 16.44 29.64 16.82
C LYS A 7 15.48 30.84 16.79
N ASP A 8 15.99 32.06 16.96
CA ASP A 8 15.20 33.28 16.84
C ASP A 8 16.05 34.45 16.33
N PRO A 9 15.99 34.77 15.02
CA PRO A 9 16.84 35.78 14.42
C PRO A 9 16.55 37.19 14.94
N ASP A 10 15.30 37.49 15.31
CA ASP A 10 14.90 38.83 15.77
C ASP A 10 15.48 39.11 17.16
N ARG A 11 15.31 38.17 18.09
CA ARG A 11 15.90 38.27 19.44
C ARG A 11 17.43 38.18 19.41
N TYR A 12 17.99 37.41 18.48
CA TYR A 12 19.45 37.36 18.29
C TYR A 12 19.98 38.73 17.83
N GLN A 13 19.29 39.40 16.91
CA GLN A 13 19.68 40.74 16.46
C GLN A 13 19.56 41.77 17.59
N GLU A 14 18.51 41.69 18.42
CA GLU A 14 18.39 42.51 19.63
C GLU A 14 19.53 42.26 20.63
N MET A 15 19.93 41.01 20.81
CA MET A 15 21.06 40.62 21.65
C MET A 15 22.37 41.23 21.14
N VAL A 16 22.62 41.17 19.83
CA VAL A 16 23.81 41.77 19.19
C VAL A 16 23.82 43.29 19.38
N VAL A 17 22.67 43.96 19.25
CA VAL A 17 22.54 45.40 19.49
C VAL A 17 22.78 45.76 20.96
N ALA A 18 22.22 45.00 21.91
CA ALA A 18 22.45 45.20 23.34
C ALA A 18 23.93 45.02 23.71
N THR A 19 24.59 44.03 23.11
CA THR A 19 26.02 43.78 23.29
C THR A 19 26.87 44.96 22.80
N LYS A 20 26.54 45.52 21.62
CA LYS A 20 27.21 46.71 21.06
C LYS A 20 27.02 47.97 21.91
N LYS A 21 25.91 48.06 22.65
CA LYS A 21 25.61 49.16 23.57
C LYS A 21 26.18 48.95 24.98
N VAL A 22 26.92 47.86 25.21
CA VAL A 22 27.48 47.48 26.53
C VAL A 22 26.39 47.24 27.59
N ASP A 23 25.17 46.91 27.16
CA ASP A 23 24.08 46.48 28.05
C ASP A 23 24.18 44.95 28.27
N LEU A 24 25.20 44.55 29.01
CA LEU A 24 25.54 43.15 29.28
C LEU A 24 24.42 42.39 30.00
N PRO A 25 23.69 42.96 30.99
CA PRO A 25 22.57 42.27 31.62
C PRO A 25 21.48 41.88 30.62
N LYS A 26 21.12 42.79 29.72
CA LYS A 26 20.11 42.55 28.69
C LYS A 26 20.56 41.55 27.64
N ALA A 27 21.81 41.65 27.20
CA ALA A 27 22.38 40.69 26.24
C ALA A 27 22.43 39.26 26.82
N LEU A 28 22.79 39.10 28.09
CA LEU A 28 22.81 37.79 28.76
C LEU A 28 21.42 37.20 28.96
N ASP A 29 20.42 38.02 29.27
CA ASP A 29 19.03 37.57 29.39
C ASP A 29 18.47 37.09 28.03
N LEU A 30 18.72 37.85 26.95
CA LEU A 30 18.33 37.45 25.60
C LEU A 30 19.05 36.18 25.14
N TYR A 31 20.34 36.05 25.43
CA TYR A 31 21.09 34.83 25.17
C TYR A 31 20.45 33.61 25.84
N LYS A 32 20.20 33.68 27.15
CA LYS A 32 19.59 32.56 27.91
C LYS A 32 18.22 32.19 27.37
N LYS A 33 17.43 33.16 26.97
CA LYS A 33 16.09 32.94 26.39
C LYS A 33 16.15 32.22 25.05
N ILE A 34 17.08 32.60 24.17
CA ILE A 34 17.24 31.94 22.86
C ILE A 34 17.84 30.55 23.04
N ASP A 35 18.85 30.41 23.91
CA ASP A 35 19.54 29.14 24.13
C ASP A 35 18.61 28.09 24.74
N ALA A 36 17.78 28.48 25.70
CA ALA A 36 16.80 27.62 26.36
C ALA A 36 15.60 27.24 25.48
N MET A 37 15.44 27.82 24.28
CA MET A 37 14.35 27.42 23.38
C MET A 37 14.50 25.97 22.94
N THR A 38 13.42 25.23 23.13
CA THR A 38 13.24 23.87 22.61
C THR A 38 12.95 23.90 21.12
N GLU A 39 13.21 22.78 20.42
CA GLU A 39 12.90 22.65 18.99
C GLU A 39 11.42 22.92 18.68
N TRP A 40 10.52 22.52 19.58
CA TRP A 40 9.09 22.76 19.46
C TRP A 40 8.73 24.25 19.52
N GLU A 41 9.34 25.00 20.45
CA GLU A 41 9.12 26.45 20.55
C GLU A 41 9.68 27.20 19.34
N VAL A 42 10.82 26.75 18.79
CA VAL A 42 11.36 27.28 17.54
C VAL A 42 10.40 27.02 16.38
N TYR A 43 9.84 25.80 16.30
CA TYR A 43 8.84 25.45 15.28
C TYR A 43 7.59 26.32 15.39
N LEU A 44 7.02 26.45 16.59
CA LEU A 44 5.83 27.28 16.84
C LEU A 44 6.07 28.74 16.45
N LEU A 45 7.19 29.32 16.86
CA LEU A 45 7.55 30.70 16.53
C LEU A 45 7.67 30.92 15.02
N ARG A 46 8.28 29.98 14.30
CA ARG A 46 8.35 30.03 12.82
C ARG A 46 6.97 29.91 12.19
N HIS A 47 6.15 28.99 12.69
CA HIS A 47 4.80 28.78 12.20
C HIS A 47 3.92 30.03 12.42
N GLU A 48 4.00 30.67 13.59
CA GLU A 48 3.27 31.92 13.88
C GLU A 48 3.72 33.07 12.99
N LYS A 49 5.03 33.25 12.78
CA LYS A 49 5.55 34.26 11.85
C LYS A 49 5.09 33.99 10.42
N TRP A 50 5.12 32.74 9.99
CA TRP A 50 4.63 32.33 8.67
C TRP A 50 3.14 32.59 8.51
N LYS A 51 2.33 32.26 9.53
CA LYS A 51 0.88 32.50 9.54
C LYS A 51 0.55 33.99 9.48
N LYS A 52 1.27 34.83 10.23
CA LYS A 52 1.10 36.29 10.15
C LYS A 52 1.41 36.81 8.74
N LYS A 53 2.54 36.40 8.16
CA LYS A 53 2.87 36.75 6.77
C LYS A 53 1.81 36.28 5.77
N TRP A 54 1.25 35.09 5.98
CA TRP A 54 0.19 34.55 5.15
C TRP A 54 -1.11 35.37 5.21
N GLU A 55 -1.42 35.96 6.36
CA GLU A 55 -2.61 36.81 6.56
C GLU A 55 -2.40 38.24 6.05
N GLU A 56 -1.19 38.79 6.23
CA GLU A 56 -0.88 40.20 5.98
C GLU A 56 -0.37 40.47 4.55
N ASP A 57 0.30 39.50 3.91
CA ASP A 57 0.95 39.68 2.60
C ASP A 57 0.30 38.76 1.52
N PRO A 58 -0.59 39.30 0.67
CA PRO A 58 -1.23 38.52 -0.38
C PRO A 58 -0.25 38.05 -1.46
N ASP A 59 0.82 38.80 -1.75
CA ASP A 59 1.83 38.41 -2.75
C ASP A 59 2.66 37.22 -2.25
N PHE A 60 2.97 37.19 -0.94
CA PHE A 60 3.60 36.03 -0.30
C PHE A 60 2.71 34.80 -0.39
N ARG A 61 1.42 34.95 -0.09
CA ARG A 61 0.44 33.85 -0.15
C ARG A 61 0.33 33.25 -1.54
N ASP A 62 0.20 34.10 -2.56
CA ASP A 62 -0.01 33.64 -3.94
C ASP A 62 1.23 32.91 -4.48
N ARG A 63 2.44 33.40 -4.17
CA ARG A 63 3.70 32.71 -4.50
C ARG A 63 3.84 31.34 -3.83
N GLU A 64 3.48 31.24 -2.55
CA GLU A 64 3.52 29.95 -1.83
C GLU A 64 2.49 28.95 -2.37
N LEU A 65 1.31 29.42 -2.78
CA LEU A 65 0.29 28.59 -3.42
C LEU A 65 0.76 28.09 -4.80
N GLU A 66 1.34 28.96 -5.62
CA GLU A 66 1.92 28.61 -6.92
C GLU A 66 3.03 27.57 -6.77
N ALA A 67 4.00 27.82 -5.87
CA ALA A 67 5.09 26.88 -5.60
C ALA A 67 4.58 25.51 -5.09
N ARG A 68 3.48 25.48 -4.34
CA ARG A 68 2.84 24.24 -3.89
C ARG A 68 2.16 23.50 -5.05
N SER A 69 1.51 24.23 -5.97
CA SER A 69 0.92 23.67 -7.18
C SER A 69 1.97 23.01 -8.07
N ASP A 70 3.09 23.71 -8.32
CA ASP A 70 4.19 23.20 -9.15
C ASP A 70 4.79 21.91 -8.58
N LYS A 71 4.98 21.85 -7.26
CA LYS A 71 5.45 20.64 -6.58
C LYS A 71 4.45 19.50 -6.72
N PHE A 72 3.16 19.78 -6.61
CA PHE A 72 2.12 18.78 -6.77
C PHE A 72 2.11 18.21 -8.20
N ASP A 73 2.22 19.07 -9.21
CA ASP A 73 2.28 18.65 -10.61
C ASP A 73 3.55 17.86 -10.91
N ALA A 74 4.71 18.28 -10.38
CA ALA A 74 5.96 17.54 -10.50
C ALA A 74 5.85 16.13 -9.88
N LEU A 75 5.26 16.02 -8.68
CA LEU A 75 5.01 14.74 -8.02
C LEU A 75 4.04 13.86 -8.80
N LYS A 76 2.98 14.45 -9.37
CA LYS A 76 2.00 13.75 -10.22
C LYS A 76 2.69 13.18 -11.46
N VAL A 77 3.51 13.96 -12.15
CA VAL A 77 4.28 13.52 -13.32
C VAL A 77 5.28 12.42 -12.94
N ALA A 78 6.00 12.58 -11.83
CA ALA A 78 6.95 11.57 -11.35
C ALA A 78 6.23 10.23 -11.06
N ARG A 79 5.08 10.28 -10.38
CA ARG A 79 4.26 9.12 -10.08
C ARG A 79 3.72 8.45 -11.34
N GLN A 80 3.25 9.23 -12.32
CA GLN A 80 2.80 8.70 -13.62
C GLN A 80 3.94 8.00 -14.37
N LYS A 81 5.16 8.57 -14.38
CA LYS A 81 6.34 7.94 -14.98
C LYS A 81 6.69 6.62 -14.28
N GLU A 82 6.62 6.58 -12.96
CA GLU A 82 6.87 5.37 -12.18
C GLU A 82 5.82 4.28 -12.49
N TYR A 83 4.53 4.63 -12.54
CA TYR A 83 3.49 3.70 -12.95
C TYR A 83 3.68 3.20 -14.38
N ALA A 84 4.07 4.07 -15.31
CA ALA A 84 4.35 3.67 -16.68
C ALA A 84 5.50 2.64 -16.76
N ARG A 85 6.59 2.86 -16.01
CA ARG A 85 7.69 1.90 -15.90
C ARG A 85 7.23 0.55 -15.33
N LYS A 86 6.53 0.58 -14.19
CA LYS A 86 5.96 -0.64 -13.57
C LYS A 86 5.03 -1.39 -14.51
N ARG A 87 4.24 -0.70 -15.34
CA ARG A 87 3.40 -1.34 -16.37
C ARG A 87 4.21 -2.04 -17.46
N VAL A 88 5.34 -1.46 -17.89
CA VAL A 88 6.23 -2.10 -18.87
C VAL A 88 6.88 -3.34 -18.26
N ASP A 89 7.40 -3.22 -17.03
CA ASP A 89 8.02 -4.35 -16.31
C ASP A 89 7.02 -5.50 -16.11
N LEU A 90 5.78 -5.19 -15.74
CA LEU A 90 4.69 -6.18 -15.61
C LEU A 90 4.36 -6.86 -16.94
N LYS A 91 4.36 -6.12 -18.06
CA LYS A 91 4.15 -6.71 -19.40
C LYS A 91 5.29 -7.65 -19.78
N VAL A 92 6.53 -7.29 -19.48
CA VAL A 92 7.70 -8.14 -19.76
C VAL A 92 7.67 -9.43 -18.92
N LEU A 93 7.25 -9.34 -17.67
CA LEU A 93 7.07 -10.51 -16.80
C LEU A 93 5.90 -11.40 -17.24
N GLN A 94 4.79 -10.83 -17.71
CA GLN A 94 3.65 -11.61 -18.22
C GLN A 94 3.99 -12.40 -19.49
N VAL A 95 4.79 -11.83 -20.39
CA VAL A 95 5.11 -12.46 -21.69
C VAL A 95 6.15 -13.58 -21.56
N ARG A 96 7.03 -13.54 -20.57
CA ARG A 96 8.16 -14.48 -20.49
C ARG A 96 7.81 -15.90 -20.06
N ASP A 97 6.66 -16.12 -19.42
CA ASP A 97 6.36 -17.42 -18.79
C ASP A 97 4.99 -18.03 -19.16
N SER A 98 4.04 -17.28 -19.73
CA SER A 98 2.69 -17.79 -19.93
C SER A 98 2.61 -18.88 -21.00
N THR A 99 3.31 -18.72 -22.13
CA THR A 99 3.23 -19.66 -23.27
C THR A 99 3.83 -21.02 -22.93
N GLY A 100 5.01 -21.05 -22.30
CA GLY A 100 5.65 -22.29 -21.86
C GLY A 100 4.85 -23.02 -20.78
N ARG A 101 4.20 -22.27 -19.87
CA ARG A 101 3.35 -22.86 -18.82
C ARG A 101 2.04 -23.40 -19.39
N GLU A 102 1.39 -22.70 -20.31
CA GLU A 102 0.20 -23.18 -21.02
C GLU A 102 0.45 -24.46 -21.81
N GLU A 103 1.59 -24.54 -22.50
CA GLU A 103 2.00 -25.76 -23.18
C GLU A 103 2.29 -26.91 -22.20
N SER A 104 2.90 -26.60 -21.05
CA SER A 104 3.15 -27.58 -19.99
C SER A 104 1.84 -28.10 -19.38
N TRP A 105 0.83 -27.23 -19.22
CA TRP A 105 -0.48 -27.59 -18.71
C TRP A 105 -1.21 -28.54 -19.65
N LYS A 106 -1.20 -28.24 -20.96
CA LYS A 106 -1.82 -29.08 -21.99
C LYS A 106 -1.18 -30.47 -22.12
N LYS A 107 0.10 -30.62 -21.76
CA LYS A 107 0.83 -31.90 -21.81
C LYS A 107 0.53 -32.82 -20.61
N LYS A 108 0.00 -32.29 -19.51
CA LYS A 108 -0.30 -33.07 -18.30
C LYS A 108 -1.57 -33.89 -18.46
N THR A 109 -1.62 -35.05 -17.82
CA THR A 109 -2.82 -35.89 -17.80
C THR A 109 -3.92 -35.23 -16.96
N PRO A 110 -5.21 -35.53 -17.21
CA PRO A 110 -6.32 -34.95 -16.42
C PRO A 110 -6.21 -35.23 -14.92
N TRP A 111 -5.66 -36.39 -14.55
CA TRP A 111 -5.41 -36.72 -13.15
C TRP A 111 -4.33 -35.83 -12.55
N GLU A 112 -3.18 -35.66 -13.22
CA GLU A 112 -2.12 -34.73 -12.79
C GLU A 112 -2.61 -33.29 -12.69
N GLN A 113 -3.45 -32.85 -13.64
CA GLN A 113 -4.09 -31.53 -13.59
C GLN A 113 -4.98 -31.39 -12.35
N SER A 114 -5.78 -32.41 -12.02
CA SER A 114 -6.64 -32.38 -10.83
C SER A 114 -5.84 -32.34 -9.52
N VAL A 115 -4.71 -33.05 -9.45
CA VAL A 115 -3.82 -33.03 -8.28
C VAL A 115 -3.17 -31.65 -8.11
N LEU A 116 -2.64 -31.08 -9.19
CA LEU A 116 -2.02 -29.75 -9.16
C LEU A 116 -3.03 -28.66 -8.80
N LEU A 117 -4.27 -28.75 -9.30
CA LEU A 117 -5.33 -27.82 -8.89
C LEU A 117 -5.64 -27.94 -7.40
N LYS A 118 -5.60 -29.16 -6.86
CA LYS A 118 -5.87 -29.40 -5.44
C LYS A 118 -4.78 -28.82 -4.55
N GLU A 119 -3.52 -29.08 -4.87
CA GLU A 119 -2.38 -28.50 -4.17
C GLU A 119 -2.38 -26.97 -4.25
N ALA A 120 -2.65 -26.42 -5.44
CA ALA A 120 -2.72 -24.97 -5.63
C ALA A 120 -3.91 -24.35 -4.88
N CYS A 121 -5.08 -24.99 -4.88
CA CYS A 121 -6.24 -24.54 -4.11
C CYS A 121 -5.92 -24.47 -2.61
N LEU A 122 -5.30 -25.51 -2.05
CA LEU A 122 -4.89 -25.55 -0.65
C LEU A 122 -3.98 -24.36 -0.30
N TYR A 123 -2.93 -24.15 -1.11
CA TYR A 123 -1.98 -23.07 -0.90
C TYR A 123 -2.63 -21.68 -0.99
N TYR A 124 -3.41 -21.43 -2.04
CA TYR A 124 -4.02 -20.12 -2.26
C TYR A 124 -5.15 -19.82 -1.27
N ARG A 125 -5.83 -20.86 -0.78
CA ARG A 125 -6.87 -20.69 0.24
C ARG A 125 -6.29 -20.39 1.62
N ASP A 126 -5.21 -21.06 2.00
CA ASP A 126 -4.44 -20.71 3.22
C ASP A 126 -3.91 -19.27 3.13
N LEU A 127 -3.37 -18.89 1.96
CA LEU A 127 -2.90 -17.53 1.72
C LEU A 127 -4.04 -16.49 1.83
N GLU A 128 -5.21 -16.78 1.27
CA GLU A 128 -6.40 -15.92 1.40
C GLU A 128 -6.84 -15.75 2.86
N GLN A 129 -6.91 -16.85 3.63
CA GLN A 129 -7.27 -16.81 5.04
C GLN A 129 -6.30 -15.96 5.86
N ARG A 130 -4.98 -16.13 5.65
CA ARG A 130 -3.94 -15.30 6.31
C ARG A 130 -4.08 -13.82 5.95
N HIS A 131 -4.26 -13.50 4.67
CA HIS A 131 -4.45 -12.12 4.23
C HIS A 131 -5.74 -11.49 4.80
N SER A 132 -6.81 -12.27 4.97
CA SER A 132 -8.05 -11.80 5.61
C SER A 132 -7.82 -11.45 7.08
N VAL A 133 -7.10 -12.31 7.82
CA VAL A 133 -6.73 -12.06 9.22
C VAL A 133 -5.84 -10.83 9.35
N ASP A 134 -4.83 -10.67 8.51
CA ASP A 134 -3.91 -9.53 8.56
C ASP A 134 -4.62 -8.20 8.28
N ARG A 135 -5.57 -8.17 7.32
CA ARG A 135 -6.40 -6.97 7.06
C ARG A 135 -7.25 -6.62 8.27
N ARG A 136 -7.91 -7.60 8.90
CA ARG A 136 -8.73 -7.39 10.10
C ARG A 136 -7.91 -6.91 11.30
N ARG A 137 -6.63 -7.30 11.40
CA ARG A 137 -5.72 -6.85 12.47
C ARG A 137 -5.27 -5.40 12.33
N ILE A 138 -5.24 -4.83 11.12
CA ILE A 138 -4.82 -3.44 10.89
C ILE A 138 -5.87 -2.45 11.45
N ASP A 139 -7.14 -2.86 11.54
CA ASP A 139 -8.25 -1.99 11.97
C ASP A 139 -8.58 -2.07 13.48
N LEU A 140 -7.86 -2.88 14.28
CA LEU A 140 -8.15 -3.10 15.70
C LEU A 140 -6.95 -2.76 16.61
N PRO A 141 -7.14 -1.99 17.71
CA PRO A 141 -6.07 -1.71 18.67
C PRO A 141 -5.53 -3.01 19.28
N ALA A 142 -4.22 -3.18 19.21
CA ALA A 142 -3.47 -4.43 19.30
C ALA A 142 -3.49 -5.22 20.64
N ARG A 143 -4.49 -5.09 21.53
CA ARG A 143 -4.34 -5.59 22.92
C ARG A 143 -5.30 -6.65 23.45
N GLN A 144 -6.38 -7.07 22.77
CA GLN A 144 -7.30 -8.06 23.39
C GLN A 144 -7.86 -9.19 22.50
N GLU A 145 -7.65 -9.21 21.19
CA GLU A 145 -8.39 -10.17 20.33
C GLU A 145 -7.58 -11.38 19.84
N SER A 146 -6.28 -11.44 20.10
CA SER A 146 -5.40 -12.48 19.56
C SER A 146 -5.76 -13.91 20.00
N PHE A 147 -6.46 -14.07 21.13
CA PHE A 147 -6.82 -15.39 21.67
C PHE A 147 -8.22 -15.87 21.26
N LEU A 148 -9.12 -14.98 20.83
CA LEU A 148 -10.52 -15.33 20.51
C LEU A 148 -10.79 -15.44 18.99
N MET A 149 -9.92 -14.91 18.14
CA MET A 149 -10.11 -14.95 16.68
C MET A 149 -9.69 -16.27 16.02
N GLU A 150 -8.90 -17.11 16.69
CA GLU A 150 -8.46 -18.40 16.15
C GLU A 150 -9.61 -19.41 16.02
N GLN A 151 -10.78 -19.11 16.62
CA GLN A 151 -11.97 -19.98 16.62
C GLN A 151 -13.14 -19.52 15.74
N ARG A 152 -13.05 -18.36 15.05
CA ARG A 152 -14.15 -17.85 14.20
C ARG A 152 -13.85 -17.84 12.70
N ALA A 153 -12.74 -18.45 12.27
CA ALA A 153 -12.70 -18.99 10.92
C ALA A 153 -13.72 -20.14 10.90
N THR A 154 -14.72 -20.06 10.02
CA THR A 154 -15.66 -21.14 9.74
C THR A 154 -14.93 -22.47 9.82
N GLY A 155 -15.29 -23.37 10.75
CA GLY A 155 -14.52 -24.55 11.14
C GLY A 155 -14.32 -25.63 10.06
N ILE A 156 -14.35 -25.23 8.79
CA ILE A 156 -14.04 -26.01 7.61
C ILE A 156 -12.57 -25.71 7.28
N THR A 157 -11.74 -26.75 7.30
CA THR A 157 -10.33 -26.59 6.91
C THR A 157 -10.23 -26.28 5.41
N PRO A 158 -9.21 -25.52 4.96
CA PRO A 158 -8.97 -25.31 3.52
C PRO A 158 -8.97 -26.59 2.69
N SER A 159 -8.57 -27.72 3.30
CA SER A 159 -8.62 -29.04 2.69
C SER A 159 -10.04 -29.50 2.39
N GLU A 160 -10.95 -29.40 3.35
CA GLU A 160 -12.34 -29.82 3.17
C GLU A 160 -13.09 -28.93 2.16
N GLU A 161 -12.70 -27.67 1.99
CA GLU A 161 -13.27 -26.79 0.96
C GLU A 161 -12.74 -27.15 -0.42
N CYS A 162 -11.43 -27.32 -0.58
CA CYS A 162 -10.83 -27.71 -1.85
C CYS A 162 -11.27 -29.12 -2.30
N ASP A 163 -11.52 -30.03 -1.36
CA ASP A 163 -12.08 -31.36 -1.63
C ASP A 163 -13.49 -31.30 -2.22
N LYS A 164 -14.30 -30.31 -1.82
CA LYS A 164 -15.64 -30.09 -2.39
C LYS A 164 -15.58 -29.51 -3.79
N TRP A 165 -14.56 -28.70 -4.09
CA TRP A 165 -14.46 -27.97 -5.36
C TRP A 165 -13.75 -28.76 -6.45
N ILE A 166 -12.84 -29.67 -6.09
CA ILE A 166 -11.96 -30.37 -7.02
C ILE A 166 -12.15 -31.88 -6.90
N ALA A 167 -12.72 -32.48 -7.94
CA ALA A 167 -12.79 -33.93 -8.07
C ALA A 167 -11.46 -34.47 -8.63
N LEU A 168 -10.82 -35.38 -7.90
CA LEU A 168 -9.67 -36.14 -8.43
C LEU A 168 -10.20 -37.12 -9.48
N SER A 169 -9.94 -36.83 -10.76
CA SER A 169 -10.52 -37.59 -11.86
C SER A 169 -9.59 -37.68 -13.05
N GLN A 170 -9.74 -38.77 -13.81
CA GLN A 170 -9.05 -38.98 -15.08
C GLN A 170 -9.78 -38.35 -16.27
N SER A 171 -10.95 -37.74 -16.06
CA SER A 171 -11.76 -37.15 -17.12
C SER A 171 -11.49 -35.64 -17.29
N PRO A 172 -11.28 -35.15 -18.52
CA PRO A 172 -11.02 -33.73 -18.77
C PRO A 172 -12.24 -32.85 -18.43
N ASN A 173 -13.46 -33.38 -18.58
CA ASN A 173 -14.70 -32.66 -18.26
C ASN A 173 -14.81 -32.32 -16.77
N GLN A 174 -14.34 -33.20 -15.88
CA GLN A 174 -14.35 -32.92 -14.44
C GLN A 174 -13.25 -31.91 -14.04
N VAL A 175 -12.13 -31.87 -14.76
CA VAL A 175 -11.11 -30.83 -14.57
C VAL A 175 -11.70 -29.46 -14.93
N ALA A 176 -12.39 -29.35 -16.08
CA ALA A 176 -13.06 -28.12 -16.48
C ALA A 176 -14.16 -27.69 -15.48
N LEU A 177 -14.94 -28.64 -14.97
CA LEU A 177 -15.94 -28.37 -13.93
C LEU A 177 -15.29 -27.86 -12.64
N SER A 178 -14.20 -28.49 -12.20
CA SER A 178 -13.45 -28.09 -11.01
C SER A 178 -12.91 -26.66 -11.16
N LEU A 179 -12.37 -26.31 -12.34
CA LEU A 179 -11.95 -24.94 -12.65
C LEU A 179 -13.09 -23.93 -12.57
N SER A 180 -14.28 -24.29 -13.08
CA SER A 180 -15.45 -23.42 -13.01
C SER A 180 -15.94 -23.20 -11.58
N ASN A 181 -15.84 -24.23 -10.72
CA ASN A 181 -16.20 -24.16 -9.32
C ASN A 181 -15.23 -23.27 -8.55
N LEU A 182 -13.92 -23.48 -8.73
CA LEU A 182 -12.87 -22.64 -8.14
C LEU A 182 -13.03 -21.16 -8.52
N ARG A 183 -13.36 -20.86 -9.78
CA ARG A 183 -13.60 -19.50 -10.26
C ARG A 183 -14.78 -18.80 -9.56
N ARG A 184 -15.77 -19.56 -9.09
CA ARG A 184 -16.96 -19.04 -8.41
C ARG A 184 -16.76 -18.93 -6.90
N SER A 185 -16.00 -19.84 -6.32
CA SER A 185 -15.89 -20.00 -4.87
C SER A 185 -14.67 -19.33 -4.25
N MET A 186 -13.58 -19.16 -5.00
CA MET A 186 -12.38 -18.44 -4.54
C MET A 186 -12.45 -16.97 -4.91
N ASN A 187 -11.83 -16.12 -4.10
CA ASN A 187 -11.63 -14.71 -4.43
C ASN A 187 -10.86 -14.56 -5.76
N TYR A 188 -11.34 -13.63 -6.59
CA TYR A 188 -10.87 -13.47 -7.97
C TYR A 188 -9.36 -13.18 -8.06
N TYR A 189 -8.81 -12.43 -7.12
CA TYR A 189 -7.38 -12.09 -7.10
C TYR A 189 -6.51 -13.35 -6.92
N PHE A 190 -6.85 -14.19 -5.93
CA PHE A 190 -6.10 -15.41 -5.64
C PHE A 190 -6.31 -16.47 -6.73
N PHE A 191 -7.54 -16.63 -7.22
CA PHE A 191 -7.82 -17.49 -8.36
C PHE A 191 -7.00 -17.10 -9.60
N ARG A 192 -6.87 -15.80 -9.88
CA ARG A 192 -6.10 -15.32 -11.03
C ARG A 192 -4.62 -15.62 -10.87
N ARG A 193 -4.05 -15.34 -9.70
CA ARG A 193 -2.63 -15.59 -9.43
C ARG A 193 -2.29 -17.07 -9.52
N MET A 194 -3.15 -17.93 -8.98
CA MET A 194 -3.08 -19.39 -9.14
C MET A 194 -3.12 -19.80 -10.62
N SER A 195 -4.05 -19.24 -11.39
CA SER A 195 -4.21 -19.55 -12.81
C SER A 195 -2.98 -19.17 -13.63
N ASP A 196 -2.36 -18.03 -13.31
CA ASP A 196 -1.14 -17.55 -13.97
C ASP A 196 0.09 -18.41 -13.60
N GLU A 197 0.15 -18.98 -12.39
CA GLU A 197 1.20 -19.91 -11.98
C GLU A 197 1.07 -21.28 -12.64
N LEU A 198 -0.15 -21.81 -12.74
CA LEU A 198 -0.42 -23.10 -13.38
C LEU A 198 -0.39 -23.05 -14.91
N GLY A 199 -0.42 -21.85 -15.51
CA GLY A 199 -0.50 -21.69 -16.96
C GLY A 199 -1.86 -22.10 -17.52
N LEU A 200 -2.94 -21.84 -16.79
CA LEU A 200 -4.28 -22.12 -17.30
C LEU A 200 -4.59 -21.17 -18.47
N PRO A 201 -5.13 -21.67 -19.60
CA PRO A 201 -5.47 -20.83 -20.74
C PRO A 201 -6.47 -19.77 -20.27
N GLY A 202 -6.05 -18.51 -20.33
CA GLY A 202 -6.83 -17.41 -19.82
C GLY A 202 -7.99 -17.07 -20.73
N GLU A 203 -9.13 -17.77 -20.62
CA GLU A 203 -10.39 -17.39 -21.31
C GLU A 203 -11.04 -16.10 -20.76
N ALA A 204 -10.27 -15.19 -20.15
CA ALA A 204 -10.76 -13.92 -19.60
C ALA A 204 -9.80 -12.76 -19.89
N GLN A 205 -9.12 -12.80 -21.04
CA GLN A 205 -8.21 -11.74 -21.47
C GLN A 205 -8.91 -10.44 -21.91
N HIS A 206 -10.25 -10.37 -21.99
CA HIS A 206 -10.92 -9.27 -22.70
C HIS A 206 -12.03 -8.48 -22.01
N ASP A 207 -12.36 -8.72 -20.74
CA ASP A 207 -13.40 -7.90 -20.11
C ASP A 207 -12.98 -7.30 -18.77
N LEU A 208 -12.40 -6.10 -18.85
CA LEU A 208 -11.97 -5.29 -17.71
C LEU A 208 -13.14 -4.99 -16.75
N GLU A 209 -14.36 -4.83 -17.25
CA GLU A 209 -15.54 -4.55 -16.42
C GLU A 209 -15.89 -5.73 -15.53
N ASN A 210 -15.88 -6.95 -16.09
CA ASN A 210 -16.04 -8.17 -15.31
C ASN A 210 -14.93 -8.37 -14.26
N ARG A 211 -13.70 -7.88 -14.52
CA ARG A 211 -12.59 -7.91 -13.55
C ARG A 211 -12.82 -6.91 -12.42
N LEU A 212 -13.19 -5.68 -12.76
CA LEU A 212 -13.43 -4.61 -11.80
C LEU A 212 -14.64 -4.95 -10.92
N SER A 213 -15.75 -5.39 -11.50
CA SER A 213 -16.98 -5.77 -10.80
C SER A 213 -16.74 -6.92 -9.80
N LYS A 214 -15.99 -7.96 -10.19
CA LYS A 214 -15.68 -9.07 -9.27
C LYS A 214 -14.73 -8.67 -8.16
N MET A 215 -13.72 -7.86 -8.45
CA MET A 215 -12.85 -7.34 -7.38
C MET A 215 -13.65 -6.49 -6.40
N THR A 216 -14.53 -5.59 -6.86
CA THR A 216 -15.36 -4.77 -5.97
C THR A 216 -16.32 -5.62 -5.14
N HIS A 217 -16.96 -6.63 -5.73
CA HIS A 217 -17.90 -7.48 -4.99
C HIS A 217 -17.20 -8.33 -3.92
N ASP A 218 -15.99 -8.82 -4.21
CA ASP A 218 -15.16 -9.54 -3.25
C ASP A 218 -14.62 -8.63 -2.13
N PHE A 219 -14.59 -7.30 -2.30
CA PHE A 219 -14.24 -6.36 -1.23
C PHE A 219 -15.44 -5.98 -0.36
N GLU A 220 -16.66 -6.03 -0.90
CA GLU A 220 -17.90 -5.68 -0.18
C GLU A 220 -18.46 -6.85 0.66
N SER A 221 -18.06 -8.09 0.37
CA SER A 221 -18.59 -9.31 1.01
C SER A 221 -17.86 -9.73 2.31
N TYR A 222 -16.97 -8.90 2.88
CA TYR A 222 -16.14 -9.24 4.05
C TYR A 222 -16.53 -8.54 5.36
#